data_AF-A0A7S0PMB2-F1
#
_entry.id   AF-A0A7S0PMB2-F1
#
_cell.length_a   1.000
_cell.length_b   1.000
_cell.length_c   1.000
_cell.angle_alpha   90.00
_cell.angle_beta   90.00
_cell.angle_gamma   90.00
#
_symmetry.space_group_name_H-M   'P 1'
#
loop_
_entity.id
_entity.type
_entity.pdbx_description
1 polymer ?
#
loop_
_entity_poly.entity_id
_entity_poly.type
_entity_poly.pdbx_seq_one_letter_code
_entity_poly.pdbx_strand_id
1 'polypeptide(L)'
;SRRGMDATCSRALERCARAASVDGVIGFLSRVCDVSASRGGGFYVCAKSLFGSRVLETAVGVLMTKYLSASDGGEGGGDVEEAAEKIRASGILDRMAEALAANAIDVAFDKRASPVARKLLGLLAGRREIGGQDATTASKSGGGANGRNAGKPSDGKSLADKLRGGTSTAGKFTGSMNSSYRFTEELRKFSDALLAAIEPELWNLTEDPCGSALLQATLKAHEGDDEALNWIIPGLLGCAPAEGTAEGEFLADAQEWDVKNLMQSRAGSHLVEQILAVAPKGLFNEIYRRFFRDKLISTAKHPVSNFVLQALLAATKNQDHVTASLNELSQVFGTLLHEKRSGVVAAMLAACARLNVGEKDAAKALARGLTLKMEARKEGRSQLAPALFWLDTPNYGRCSVLGSAMFQTLFKFQGDCVPMFSDSIVSMTDMEVLKVCQDSAGSRAVEAFLGAPAQKQKLKREFIGKLNGRWAQLGLSPVGSHVLEACFCESDARGKELILSGLAGQEGPLNATRHGPFLMRRLGVTAFKAAPEQWASKQKTAESMMNEFAKAFGEDEKKPSPVEALASKKSKRSSSDDDEDNGDDAPAKKKDKKEKKEKKDKKEKKEKKEKKQNS
;
A
#
# COMPACT_ATOMS: atom_id res chain seq x y z
N SER A 1 37.53 -14.90 -6.05
CA SER A 1 37.08 -15.34 -4.72
C SER A 1 37.86 -14.75 -3.55
N ARG A 2 39.18 -14.97 -3.38
CA ARG A 2 39.94 -14.46 -2.20
C ARG A 2 39.83 -12.95 -1.94
N ARG A 3 39.94 -12.11 -2.98
CA ARG A 3 39.75 -10.64 -2.85
C ARG A 3 38.31 -10.21 -2.52
N GLY A 4 37.30 -11.03 -2.89
CA GLY A 4 35.89 -10.76 -2.55
C GLY A 4 35.57 -11.04 -1.09
N MET A 5 36.39 -11.85 -0.43
CA MET A 5 36.23 -12.23 0.97
C MET A 5 37.07 -11.36 1.92
N ASP A 6 37.84 -10.41 1.40
CA ASP A 6 38.59 -9.43 2.17
C ASP A 6 37.72 -8.20 2.53
N ALA A 7 37.88 -7.69 3.76
CA ALA A 7 37.06 -6.59 4.28
C ALA A 7 37.25 -5.27 3.50
N THR A 8 38.45 -5.02 2.99
CA THR A 8 38.81 -3.79 2.30
C THR A 8 38.45 -3.88 0.82
N CYS A 9 38.80 -5.00 0.19
CA CYS A 9 38.54 -5.22 -1.24
C CYS A 9 37.05 -5.46 -1.56
N SER A 10 36.25 -6.05 -0.66
CA SER A 10 34.82 -6.31 -0.88
C SER A 10 34.02 -5.04 -1.19
N ARG A 11 34.22 -3.96 -0.44
CA ARG A 11 33.54 -2.66 -0.68
C ARG A 11 33.94 -2.02 -2.01
N ALA A 12 35.18 -2.24 -2.45
CA ALA A 12 35.64 -1.80 -3.76
C ALA A 12 34.98 -2.63 -4.86
N LEU A 13 34.91 -3.96 -4.68
CA LEU A 13 34.25 -4.87 -5.62
C LEU A 13 32.75 -4.59 -5.74
N GLU A 14 32.04 -4.26 -4.66
CA GLU A 14 30.65 -3.83 -4.73
C GLU A 14 30.48 -2.55 -5.56
N ARG A 15 31.38 -1.57 -5.38
CA ARG A 15 31.37 -0.33 -6.18
C ARG A 15 31.68 -0.62 -7.65
N CYS A 16 32.65 -1.48 -7.92
CA CYS A 16 32.97 -1.92 -9.28
C CYS A 16 31.78 -2.65 -9.91
N ALA A 17 31.09 -3.54 -9.20
CA ALA A 17 29.92 -4.25 -9.70
C ALA A 17 28.78 -3.31 -10.09
N ARG A 18 28.52 -2.26 -9.29
CA ARG A 18 27.49 -1.24 -9.60
C ARG A 18 27.83 -0.42 -10.86
N ALA A 19 29.11 -0.18 -11.10
CA ALA A 19 29.60 0.56 -12.26
C ALA A 19 29.82 -0.29 -13.52
N ALA A 20 30.03 -1.61 -13.37
CA ALA A 20 30.37 -2.52 -14.46
C ALA A 20 29.26 -2.67 -15.52
N SER A 21 29.66 -3.02 -16.74
CA SER A 21 28.78 -3.48 -17.83
C SER A 21 28.19 -4.87 -17.53
N VAL A 22 27.20 -5.31 -18.30
CA VAL A 22 26.61 -6.65 -18.15
C VAL A 22 27.67 -7.74 -18.30
N ASP A 23 28.55 -7.64 -19.30
CA ASP A 23 29.67 -8.58 -19.52
C ASP A 23 30.67 -8.55 -18.37
N GLY A 24 30.92 -7.37 -17.78
CA GLY A 24 31.79 -7.24 -16.62
C GLY A 24 31.25 -7.98 -15.40
N VAL A 25 29.93 -7.91 -15.17
CA VAL A 25 29.27 -8.62 -14.06
C VAL A 25 29.22 -10.13 -14.34
N ILE A 26 28.87 -10.55 -15.57
CA ILE A 26 28.86 -11.96 -15.98
C ILE A 26 30.27 -12.56 -15.86
N GLY A 27 31.30 -11.86 -16.34
CA GLY A 27 32.69 -12.30 -16.25
C GLY A 27 33.19 -12.40 -14.82
N PHE A 28 32.78 -11.48 -13.94
CA PHE A 28 33.06 -11.56 -12.51
C PHE A 28 32.42 -12.80 -11.88
N LEU A 29 31.12 -13.01 -12.09
CA LEU A 29 30.39 -14.15 -11.53
C LEU A 29 30.92 -15.49 -12.06
N SER A 30 31.22 -15.56 -13.36
CA SER A 30 31.83 -16.74 -14.00
C SER A 30 33.14 -17.11 -13.32
N ARG A 31 34.05 -16.14 -13.15
CA ARG A 31 35.31 -16.36 -12.44
C ARG A 31 35.14 -16.76 -10.98
N VAL A 32 34.05 -16.39 -10.32
CA VAL A 32 33.76 -16.86 -8.96
C VAL A 32 33.32 -18.32 -8.97
N CYS A 33 32.53 -18.73 -9.97
CA CYS A 33 32.06 -20.11 -10.14
C CYS A 33 33.20 -21.06 -10.56
N ASP A 34 34.12 -20.63 -11.42
CA ASP A 34 35.18 -21.49 -11.98
C ASP A 34 36.29 -21.86 -10.97
N VAL A 35 36.39 -21.16 -9.84
CA VAL A 35 37.39 -21.50 -8.83
C VAL A 35 36.88 -22.69 -8.01
N SER A 36 37.60 -23.81 -8.05
CA SER A 36 37.25 -25.00 -7.25
C SER A 36 37.24 -24.72 -5.74
N ALA A 37 36.32 -25.38 -5.03
CA ALA A 37 36.23 -25.40 -3.57
C ALA A 37 37.57 -25.79 -2.90
N SER A 38 38.32 -26.72 -3.51
CA SER A 38 39.62 -27.20 -3.03
C SER A 38 40.71 -26.11 -2.98
N ARG A 39 40.54 -25.00 -3.70
CA ARG A 39 41.46 -23.84 -3.69
C ARG A 39 41.03 -22.73 -2.72
N GLY A 40 40.02 -22.98 -1.89
CA GLY A 40 39.39 -21.99 -1.01
C GLY A 40 38.58 -20.96 -1.80
N GLY A 41 37.96 -21.37 -2.91
CA GLY A 41 37.11 -20.54 -3.76
C GLY A 41 35.80 -21.23 -4.14
N GLY A 42 35.14 -20.76 -5.19
CA GLY A 42 33.82 -21.25 -5.59
C GLY A 42 32.68 -20.37 -5.12
N PHE A 43 31.54 -20.49 -5.80
CA PHE A 43 30.37 -19.64 -5.56
C PHE A 43 29.80 -19.84 -4.14
N TYR A 44 29.58 -21.09 -3.72
CA TYR A 44 29.10 -21.41 -2.37
C TYR A 44 30.05 -20.93 -1.26
N VAL A 45 31.36 -21.14 -1.40
CA VAL A 45 32.35 -20.67 -0.41
C VAL A 45 32.32 -19.14 -0.29
N CYS A 46 32.16 -18.44 -1.41
CA CYS A 46 32.01 -16.98 -1.40
C CYS A 46 30.67 -16.56 -0.78
N ALA A 47 29.58 -17.28 -1.03
CA ALA A 47 28.27 -17.04 -0.42
C ALA A 47 28.28 -17.24 1.11
N LYS A 48 29.10 -18.16 1.62
CA LYS A 48 29.27 -18.38 3.07
C LYS A 48 30.24 -17.38 3.72
N SER A 49 30.89 -16.52 2.95
CA SER A 49 31.79 -15.51 3.47
C SER A 49 31.04 -14.28 3.99
N LEU A 50 31.53 -13.69 5.09
CA LEU A 50 30.97 -12.46 5.69
C LEU A 50 30.94 -11.28 4.71
N PHE A 51 31.96 -11.18 3.86
CA PHE A 51 32.08 -10.11 2.87
C PHE A 51 31.71 -10.58 1.47
N GLY A 52 32.03 -11.85 1.14
CA GLY A 52 31.75 -12.42 -0.17
C GLY A 52 30.26 -12.50 -0.48
N SER A 53 29.42 -12.84 0.50
CA SER A 53 27.94 -12.85 0.36
C SER A 53 27.43 -11.51 -0.18
N ARG A 54 27.81 -10.41 0.46
CA ARG A 54 27.38 -9.05 0.06
C ARG A 54 27.84 -8.66 -1.34
N VAL A 55 29.04 -9.09 -1.73
CA VAL A 55 29.56 -8.86 -3.08
C VAL A 55 28.71 -9.63 -4.10
N LEU A 56 28.34 -10.89 -3.80
CA LEU A 56 27.47 -11.70 -4.65
C LEU A 56 26.05 -11.13 -4.72
N GLU A 57 25.45 -10.77 -3.58
CA GLU A 57 24.13 -10.12 -3.54
C GLU A 57 24.10 -8.82 -4.35
N THR A 58 25.19 -8.03 -4.31
CA THR A 58 25.34 -6.82 -5.10
C THR A 58 25.47 -7.15 -6.58
N ALA A 59 26.31 -8.12 -6.97
CA ALA A 59 26.50 -8.50 -8.36
C ALA A 59 25.21 -9.06 -9.00
N VAL A 60 24.55 -10.00 -8.32
CA VAL A 60 23.24 -10.55 -8.73
C VAL A 60 22.18 -9.45 -8.74
N GLY A 61 22.18 -8.57 -7.74
CA GLY A 61 21.26 -7.44 -7.67
C GLY A 61 21.43 -6.45 -8.82
N VAL A 62 22.66 -6.19 -9.28
CA VAL A 62 22.94 -5.32 -10.43
C VAL A 62 22.38 -5.90 -11.72
N LEU A 63 22.53 -7.22 -11.96
CA LEU A 63 21.88 -7.88 -13.10
C LEU A 63 20.38 -7.58 -13.14
N MET A 64 19.72 -7.75 -11.99
CA MET A 64 18.29 -7.51 -11.84
C MET A 64 17.90 -6.03 -12.04
N THR A 65 18.54 -5.11 -11.32
CA THR A 65 18.06 -3.72 -11.23
C THR A 65 18.52 -2.82 -12.37
N LYS A 66 19.65 -3.16 -13.01
CA LYS A 66 20.26 -2.33 -14.06
C LYS A 66 19.97 -2.86 -15.45
N TYR A 67 19.92 -4.18 -15.62
CA TYR A 67 19.85 -4.80 -16.95
C TYR A 67 18.54 -5.52 -17.22
N LEU A 68 17.84 -5.98 -16.19
CA LEU A 68 16.63 -6.79 -16.33
C LEU A 68 15.36 -6.11 -15.81
N SER A 69 15.40 -4.81 -15.52
CA SER A 69 14.18 -4.06 -15.20
C SER A 69 13.91 -3.02 -16.25
N ALA A 70 12.70 -3.03 -16.83
CA ALA A 70 12.26 -1.98 -17.71
C ALA A 70 12.29 -0.65 -16.94
N SER A 71 13.21 0.24 -17.32
CA SER A 71 13.29 1.55 -16.71
C SER A 71 12.19 2.44 -17.29
N ASP A 72 11.40 3.06 -16.42
CA ASP A 72 10.61 4.22 -16.78
C ASP A 72 11.58 5.42 -16.76
N GLY A 73 12.27 5.68 -17.88
CA GLY A 73 13.00 6.94 -18.13
C GLY A 73 14.43 7.11 -17.57
N GLY A 74 15.25 6.05 -17.48
CA GLY A 74 16.68 6.19 -17.20
C GLY A 74 17.56 5.98 -18.44
N GLU A 75 18.63 6.77 -18.61
CA GLU A 75 19.60 6.77 -19.74
C GLU A 75 20.46 5.49 -19.90
N GLY A 76 19.89 4.31 -19.62
CA GLY A 76 20.49 3.00 -19.83
C GLY A 76 19.61 2.16 -20.75
N GLY A 77 19.35 2.66 -21.97
CA GLY A 77 18.59 1.97 -23.01
C GLY A 77 19.38 0.83 -23.64
N GLY A 78 19.52 -0.29 -22.93
CA GLY A 78 19.78 -1.59 -23.54
C GLY A 78 18.47 -2.35 -23.68
N ASP A 79 18.32 -3.15 -24.74
CA ASP A 79 17.18 -4.06 -24.87
C ASP A 79 17.24 -5.09 -23.72
N VAL A 80 16.19 -5.13 -22.89
CA VAL A 80 16.07 -6.06 -21.76
C VAL A 80 16.16 -7.50 -22.25
N GLU A 81 15.63 -7.78 -23.45
CA GLU A 81 15.65 -9.11 -24.05
C GLU A 81 17.08 -9.50 -24.45
N GLU A 82 17.85 -8.58 -25.06
CA GLU A 82 19.26 -8.82 -25.42
C GLU A 82 20.12 -9.07 -24.17
N ALA A 83 19.90 -8.30 -23.10
CA ALA A 83 20.61 -8.51 -21.85
C ALA A 83 20.25 -9.86 -21.21
N ALA A 84 18.98 -10.26 -21.26
CA ALA A 84 18.51 -11.55 -20.76
C ALA A 84 19.10 -12.71 -21.57
N GLU A 85 19.12 -12.61 -22.90
CA GLU A 85 19.73 -13.60 -23.79
C GLU A 85 21.22 -13.76 -23.52
N LYS A 86 21.97 -12.66 -23.34
CA LYS A 86 23.39 -12.70 -22.97
C LYS A 86 23.62 -13.41 -21.63
N ILE A 87 22.79 -13.11 -20.63
CA ILE A 87 22.88 -13.77 -19.31
C ILE A 87 22.60 -15.27 -19.44
N ARG A 88 21.56 -15.66 -20.19
CA ARG A 88 21.21 -17.07 -20.44
C ARG A 88 22.33 -17.79 -21.20
N ALA A 89 22.81 -17.21 -22.29
CA ALA A 89 23.89 -17.78 -23.12
C ALA A 89 25.21 -17.98 -22.36
N SER A 90 25.46 -17.17 -21.32
CA SER A 90 26.66 -17.34 -20.48
C SER A 90 26.64 -18.58 -19.57
N GLY A 91 25.48 -19.25 -19.41
CA GLY A 91 25.29 -20.39 -18.52
C GLY A 91 25.56 -20.06 -17.04
N ILE A 92 25.59 -18.78 -16.67
CA ILE A 92 25.94 -18.37 -15.30
C ILE A 92 24.84 -18.66 -14.30
N LEU A 93 23.57 -18.58 -14.73
CA LEU A 93 22.41 -18.85 -13.89
C LEU A 93 22.42 -20.31 -13.40
N ASP A 94 22.58 -21.26 -14.32
CA ASP A 94 22.69 -22.69 -13.99
C ASP A 94 23.87 -22.96 -13.06
N ARG A 95 25.06 -22.44 -13.36
CA ARG A 95 26.26 -22.66 -12.52
C ARG A 95 26.10 -22.12 -11.10
N MET A 96 25.45 -20.96 -10.92
CA MET A 96 25.14 -20.42 -9.60
C MET A 96 24.08 -21.25 -8.87
N ALA A 97 23.03 -21.67 -9.59
CA ALA A 97 21.95 -22.51 -9.07
C ALA A 97 22.46 -23.87 -8.60
N GLU A 98 23.26 -24.56 -9.41
CA GLU A 98 23.89 -25.84 -9.10
C GLU A 98 24.81 -25.74 -7.87
N ALA A 99 25.63 -24.69 -7.78
CA ALA A 99 26.52 -24.50 -6.65
C ALA A 99 25.77 -24.31 -5.32
N LEU A 100 24.62 -23.64 -5.35
CA LEU A 100 23.77 -23.45 -4.17
C LEU A 100 22.94 -24.70 -3.85
N ALA A 101 22.35 -25.35 -4.86
CA ALA A 101 21.54 -26.56 -4.69
C ALA A 101 22.37 -27.75 -4.19
N ALA A 102 23.61 -27.91 -4.66
CA ALA A 102 24.53 -28.94 -4.15
C ALA A 102 24.87 -28.80 -2.66
N ASN A 103 24.65 -27.62 -2.08
CA ASN A 103 24.89 -27.32 -0.66
C ASN A 103 23.60 -26.80 0.01
N ALA A 104 22.42 -27.22 -0.47
CA ALA A 104 21.15 -26.60 -0.15
C ALA A 104 20.83 -26.53 1.35
N ILE A 105 21.09 -27.61 2.10
CA ILE A 105 20.84 -27.67 3.55
C ILE A 105 21.66 -26.58 4.27
N ASP A 106 22.98 -26.55 4.04
CA ASP A 106 23.85 -25.52 4.62
C ASP A 106 23.44 -24.11 4.20
N VAL A 107 23.09 -23.92 2.91
CA VAL A 107 22.64 -22.64 2.38
C VAL A 107 21.37 -22.17 3.07
N ALA A 108 20.44 -23.08 3.37
CA ALA A 108 19.16 -22.78 3.98
C ALA A 108 19.29 -22.28 5.42
N PHE A 109 20.20 -22.88 6.22
CA PHE A 109 20.44 -22.48 7.60
C PHE A 109 21.50 -21.36 7.77
N ASP A 110 22.37 -21.11 6.78
CA ASP A 110 23.41 -20.08 6.90
C ASP A 110 22.89 -18.67 6.58
N LYS A 111 23.00 -17.78 7.57
CA LYS A 111 22.56 -16.37 7.52
C LYS A 111 23.23 -15.50 6.45
N ARG A 112 24.28 -16.00 5.78
CA ARG A 112 25.01 -15.30 4.72
C ARG A 112 24.72 -15.92 3.36
N ALA A 113 24.66 -17.24 3.28
CA ALA A 113 24.38 -17.95 2.03
C ALA A 113 22.89 -17.90 1.63
N SER A 114 21.96 -18.02 2.59
CA SER A 114 20.52 -17.92 2.33
C SER A 114 20.13 -16.61 1.63
N PRO A 115 20.58 -15.39 2.06
CA PRO A 115 20.36 -14.17 1.31
C PRO A 115 20.80 -14.22 -0.16
N VAL A 116 21.93 -14.86 -0.47
CA VAL A 116 22.42 -15.01 -1.86
C VAL A 116 21.46 -15.89 -2.67
N ALA A 117 20.99 -17.00 -2.10
CA ALA A 117 19.99 -17.86 -2.74
C ALA A 117 18.65 -17.15 -2.96
N ARG A 118 18.16 -16.41 -1.95
CA ARG A 118 16.96 -15.57 -2.07
C ARG A 118 17.11 -14.50 -3.15
N LYS A 119 18.30 -13.91 -3.27
CA LYS A 119 18.61 -12.93 -4.32
C LYS A 119 18.61 -13.54 -5.72
N LEU A 120 19.14 -14.77 -5.85
CA LEU A 120 19.09 -15.52 -7.11
C LEU A 120 17.65 -15.87 -7.48
N LEU A 121 16.82 -16.35 -6.54
CA LEU A 121 15.38 -16.55 -6.76
C LEU A 121 14.69 -15.25 -7.23
N GLY A 122 15.05 -14.11 -6.61
CA GLY A 122 14.60 -12.78 -7.03
C GLY A 122 14.96 -12.43 -8.47
N LEU A 123 16.22 -12.66 -8.86
CA LEU A 123 16.70 -12.46 -10.22
C LEU A 123 15.91 -13.32 -11.22
N LEU A 124 15.80 -14.62 -10.95
CA LEU A 124 15.14 -15.58 -11.85
C LEU A 124 13.64 -15.29 -11.99
N ALA A 125 12.98 -14.90 -10.90
CA ALA A 125 11.56 -14.57 -10.91
C ALA A 125 11.23 -13.19 -11.50
N GLY A 126 12.24 -12.36 -11.79
CA GLY A 126 12.03 -10.97 -12.22
C GLY A 126 11.48 -10.08 -11.10
N ARG A 127 11.88 -10.29 -9.84
CA ARG A 127 11.38 -9.52 -8.69
C ARG A 127 12.52 -8.97 -7.82
N ARG A 128 12.46 -7.65 -7.54
CA ARG A 128 13.47 -6.96 -6.74
C ARG A 128 13.44 -7.34 -5.24
N GLU A 129 12.27 -7.71 -4.73
CA GLU A 129 12.05 -8.10 -3.33
C GLU A 129 11.46 -9.51 -3.27
N ILE A 130 12.31 -10.48 -2.92
CA ILE A 130 11.92 -11.86 -2.59
C ILE A 130 12.59 -12.17 -1.26
N GLY A 131 11.82 -12.13 -0.17
CA GLY A 131 12.30 -12.33 1.20
C GLY A 131 11.82 -11.24 2.16
N GLY A 132 11.41 -11.64 3.37
CA GLY A 132 11.10 -10.72 4.46
C GLY A 132 12.27 -9.77 4.74
N GLN A 133 11.98 -8.53 5.14
CA GLN A 133 12.97 -7.49 5.39
C GLN A 133 14.11 -8.01 6.26
N ASP A 134 15.29 -8.18 5.67
CA ASP A 134 16.49 -8.53 6.42
C ASP A 134 16.79 -7.42 7.44
N ALA A 135 16.93 -7.82 8.71
CA ALA A 135 17.22 -6.96 9.87
C ALA A 135 18.59 -6.22 9.79
N THR A 136 19.25 -6.20 8.64
CA THR A 136 20.61 -5.67 8.45
C THR A 136 20.68 -4.40 7.58
N THR A 137 19.56 -3.91 7.04
CA THR A 137 19.51 -2.63 6.29
C THR A 137 18.85 -1.47 7.04
N ALA A 138 18.56 -1.63 8.34
CA ALA A 138 18.15 -0.53 9.21
C ALA A 138 19.34 0.37 9.61
N SER A 139 19.95 1.06 8.63
CA SER A 139 20.87 2.17 8.87
C SER A 139 20.97 3.02 7.61
N LYS A 140 20.00 3.92 7.45
CA LYS A 140 20.07 5.24 6.79
C LYS A 140 18.68 5.69 6.34
N SER A 141 17.86 6.08 7.31
CA SER A 141 16.89 7.16 7.11
C SER A 141 17.15 8.20 8.19
N GLY A 142 17.30 9.45 7.77
CA GLY A 142 17.92 10.55 8.49
C GLY A 142 17.46 10.76 9.94
N GLY A 143 18.42 11.19 10.75
CA GLY A 143 18.24 11.50 12.16
C GLY A 143 17.30 12.69 12.40
N GLY A 144 16.50 12.53 13.44
CA GLY A 144 15.83 13.58 14.19
C GLY A 144 15.66 13.06 15.60
N ALA A 145 16.61 13.39 16.49
CA ALA A 145 16.64 12.93 17.86
C ALA A 145 15.60 13.66 18.73
N ASN A 146 14.72 12.92 19.40
CA ASN A 146 14.46 13.05 20.84
C ASN A 146 13.45 12.01 21.35
N GLY A 147 13.73 11.42 22.51
CA GLY A 147 12.72 10.74 23.35
C GLY A 147 12.98 9.26 23.62
N ARG A 148 13.46 8.95 24.82
CA ARG A 148 13.80 7.63 25.36
C ARG A 148 12.57 6.79 25.76
N ASN A 149 12.78 5.46 25.73
CA ASN A 149 12.05 4.37 26.40
C ASN A 149 10.56 4.15 26.12
N ALA A 150 10.27 3.20 25.21
CA ALA A 150 9.16 2.26 25.30
C ALA A 150 9.52 1.00 24.48
N GLY A 151 9.18 -0.19 24.98
CA GLY A 151 9.61 -1.49 24.45
C GLY A 151 9.39 -1.66 22.93
N LYS A 152 10.38 -2.27 22.26
CA LYS A 152 10.36 -2.59 20.83
C LYS A 152 9.18 -3.52 20.47
N PRO A 153 8.27 -3.13 19.56
CA PRO A 153 7.41 -4.06 18.86
C PRO A 153 8.17 -4.69 17.69
N SER A 154 7.77 -5.90 17.31
CA SER A 154 8.29 -6.70 16.19
C SER A 154 8.26 -5.96 14.85
N ASP A 155 9.40 -5.97 14.16
CA ASP A 155 9.63 -5.38 12.84
C ASP A 155 8.98 -6.20 11.71
N GLY A 156 7.70 -5.93 11.47
CA GLY A 156 7.02 -6.16 10.19
C GLY A 156 6.23 -4.90 9.85
N LYS A 157 6.03 -4.59 8.56
CA LYS A 157 5.09 -3.50 8.15
C LYS A 157 3.80 -3.67 8.96
N SER A 158 3.50 -2.72 9.84
CA SER A 158 2.35 -2.80 10.74
C SER A 158 1.11 -3.10 9.90
N LEU A 159 0.18 -3.92 10.39
CA LEU A 159 -1.12 -4.11 9.73
C LEU A 159 -1.76 -2.75 9.39
N ALA A 160 -1.53 -1.74 10.23
CA ALA A 160 -1.98 -0.40 9.94
C ALA A 160 -1.30 0.23 8.73
N ASP A 161 -0.05 -0.07 8.40
CA ASP A 161 0.59 0.36 7.16
C ASP A 161 0.02 -0.39 5.94
N LYS A 162 -0.38 -1.66 6.12
CA LYS A 162 -1.13 -2.42 5.10
C LYS A 162 -2.55 -1.83 4.89
N LEU A 163 -3.19 -1.31 5.95
CA LEU A 163 -4.53 -0.73 5.91
C LEU A 163 -4.57 0.77 5.55
N ARG A 164 -3.51 1.54 5.82
CA ARG A 164 -3.37 2.98 5.51
C ARG A 164 -3.33 3.29 4.00
N GLY A 165 -3.25 2.28 3.13
CA GLY A 165 -3.15 2.43 1.67
C GLY A 165 -4.38 2.97 0.92
N GLY A 166 -5.39 3.53 1.58
CA GLY A 166 -6.47 4.28 0.91
C GLY A 166 -6.22 5.77 1.13
N THR A 167 -5.69 6.52 0.16
CA THR A 167 -6.48 7.18 -0.90
C THR A 167 -5.70 7.39 -2.22
N SER A 168 -4.57 6.71 -2.44
CA SER A 168 -3.87 6.76 -3.74
C SER A 168 -3.07 5.49 -4.08
N THR A 169 -3.17 4.44 -3.27
CA THR A 169 -2.32 3.24 -3.39
C THR A 169 -3.07 1.95 -3.01
N ALA A 170 -4.40 1.95 -3.12
CA ALA A 170 -5.24 0.75 -2.94
C ALA A 170 -5.06 -0.29 -4.07
N GLY A 171 -4.19 -0.02 -5.04
CA GLY A 171 -3.69 -0.96 -6.06
C GLY A 171 -2.24 -1.42 -5.84
N LYS A 172 -1.69 -1.40 -4.62
CA LYS A 172 -0.34 -1.93 -4.33
C LYS A 172 -0.29 -3.25 -3.54
N PHE A 173 -1.44 -3.92 -3.35
CA PHE A 173 -1.48 -5.34 -2.97
C PHE A 173 -1.75 -6.26 -4.17
N THR A 174 -2.26 -5.72 -5.28
CA THR A 174 -1.90 -6.25 -6.59
C THR A 174 -0.41 -5.95 -6.73
N GLY A 175 0.41 -7.01 -6.79
CA GLY A 175 1.85 -6.87 -6.95
C GLY A 175 2.14 -5.79 -7.98
N SER A 176 3.05 -4.88 -7.65
CA SER A 176 3.86 -4.28 -8.70
C SER A 176 4.48 -5.48 -9.41
N MET A 177 3.82 -5.99 -10.46
CA MET A 177 4.45 -6.82 -11.45
C MET A 177 5.54 -5.92 -11.98
N ASN A 178 6.71 -6.02 -11.35
CA ASN A 178 7.90 -5.37 -11.83
C ASN A 178 8.04 -5.89 -13.26
N SER A 179 8.05 -4.96 -14.21
CA SER A 179 8.27 -5.15 -15.64
C SER A 179 9.70 -5.62 -15.91
N SER A 180 10.08 -6.71 -15.24
CA SER A 180 11.38 -7.30 -15.26
C SER A 180 11.32 -8.68 -15.90
N TYR A 181 12.39 -9.02 -16.61
CA TYR A 181 12.48 -10.30 -17.30
C TYR A 181 12.42 -11.47 -16.33
N ARG A 182 11.72 -12.55 -16.71
CA ARG A 182 11.54 -13.77 -15.90
C ARG A 182 12.19 -14.96 -16.61
N PHE A 183 13.06 -15.66 -15.88
CA PHE A 183 13.73 -16.89 -16.31
C PHE A 183 12.96 -18.11 -15.76
N THR A 184 11.80 -18.43 -16.38
CA THR A 184 10.87 -19.44 -15.85
C THR A 184 11.48 -20.84 -15.77
N GLU A 185 12.16 -21.28 -16.84
CA GLU A 185 12.78 -22.62 -16.89
C GLU A 185 13.89 -22.77 -15.85
N GLU A 186 14.79 -21.78 -15.78
CA GLU A 186 15.90 -21.77 -14.83
C GLU A 186 15.40 -21.63 -13.38
N LEU A 187 14.29 -20.92 -13.16
CA LEU A 187 13.64 -20.82 -11.85
C LEU A 187 13.06 -22.17 -11.39
N ARG A 188 12.32 -22.86 -12.27
CA ARG A 188 11.75 -24.18 -11.97
C ARG A 188 12.87 -25.18 -11.66
N LYS A 189 13.86 -25.29 -12.56
CA LYS A 189 15.03 -26.17 -12.39
C LYS A 189 15.79 -25.92 -11.08
N PHE A 190 16.04 -24.65 -10.73
CA PHE A 190 16.72 -24.33 -9.47
C PHE A 190 15.86 -24.66 -8.25
N SER A 191 14.56 -24.36 -8.30
CA SER A 191 13.64 -24.60 -7.18
C SER A 191 13.45 -26.09 -6.92
N ASP A 192 13.31 -26.89 -7.98
CA ASP A 192 13.14 -28.35 -7.86
C ASP A 192 14.40 -28.98 -7.25
N ALA A 193 15.59 -28.61 -7.74
CA ALA A 193 16.86 -29.08 -7.19
C ALA A 193 17.05 -28.63 -5.73
N LEU A 194 16.67 -27.39 -5.40
CA LEU A 194 16.75 -26.87 -4.04
C LEU A 194 15.79 -27.60 -3.09
N LEU A 195 14.53 -27.77 -3.49
CA LEU A 195 13.49 -28.40 -2.67
C LEU A 195 13.76 -29.88 -2.45
N ALA A 196 14.20 -30.62 -3.48
CA ALA A 196 14.59 -32.02 -3.35
C ALA A 196 15.79 -32.19 -2.42
N ALA A 197 16.77 -31.28 -2.47
CA ALA A 197 17.95 -31.36 -1.61
C ALA A 197 17.67 -31.01 -0.13
N ILE A 198 16.65 -30.20 0.17
CA ILE A 198 16.27 -29.85 1.55
C ILE A 198 15.15 -30.69 2.14
N GLU A 199 14.49 -31.54 1.34
CA GLU A 199 13.36 -32.39 1.76
C GLU A 199 13.61 -33.11 3.11
N PRO A 200 14.78 -33.72 3.38
CA PRO A 200 15.03 -34.40 4.66
C PRO A 200 15.01 -33.48 5.88
N GLU A 201 15.26 -32.18 5.69
CA GLU A 201 15.37 -31.17 6.75
C GLU A 201 14.21 -30.17 6.74
N LEU A 202 13.18 -30.42 5.92
CA LEU A 202 12.10 -29.48 5.66
C LEU A 202 11.41 -28.98 6.94
N TRP A 203 11.04 -29.89 7.86
CA TRP A 203 10.40 -29.51 9.12
C TRP A 203 11.31 -28.69 10.03
N ASN A 204 12.61 -29.01 10.09
CA ASN A 204 13.60 -28.24 10.84
C ASN A 204 13.75 -26.82 10.27
N LEU A 205 13.65 -26.68 8.94
CA LEU A 205 13.65 -25.37 8.27
C LEU A 205 12.42 -24.53 8.58
N THR A 206 11.26 -25.15 8.81
CA THR A 206 10.06 -24.39 9.17
C THR A 206 10.15 -23.72 10.55
N GLU A 207 10.96 -24.28 11.46
CA GLU A 207 11.22 -23.73 12.78
C GLU A 207 12.41 -22.76 12.82
N ASP A 208 13.33 -22.83 11.85
CA ASP A 208 14.45 -21.89 11.73
C ASP A 208 14.04 -20.61 10.98
N PRO A 209 14.33 -19.41 11.53
CA PRO A 209 14.01 -18.15 10.86
C PRO A 209 14.68 -17.97 9.49
N CYS A 210 15.89 -18.49 9.28
CA CYS A 210 16.63 -18.37 8.01
C CYS A 210 16.08 -19.36 6.97
N GLY A 211 15.83 -20.61 7.40
CA GLY A 211 15.22 -21.65 6.59
C GLY A 211 13.83 -21.25 6.12
N SER A 212 12.96 -20.83 7.03
CA SER A 212 11.61 -20.34 6.71
C SER A 212 11.67 -19.13 5.75
N ALA A 213 12.63 -18.21 5.90
CA ALA A 213 12.79 -17.10 4.98
C ALA A 213 13.19 -17.53 3.55
N LEU A 214 13.98 -18.61 3.41
CA LEU A 214 14.30 -19.20 2.10
C LEU A 214 13.06 -19.86 1.47
N LEU A 215 12.29 -20.63 2.25
CA LEU A 215 11.04 -21.24 1.77
C LEU A 215 10.01 -20.18 1.34
N GLN A 216 9.87 -19.11 2.12
CA GLN A 216 9.04 -17.95 1.77
C GLN A 216 9.50 -17.28 0.47
N ALA A 217 10.81 -17.19 0.25
CA ALA A 217 11.39 -16.66 -0.98
C ALA A 217 11.07 -17.55 -2.18
N THR A 218 11.21 -18.87 -2.05
CA THR A 218 10.84 -19.83 -3.11
C THR A 218 9.37 -19.70 -3.50
N LEU A 219 8.46 -19.65 -2.52
CA LEU A 219 7.04 -19.43 -2.77
C LEU A 219 6.76 -18.11 -3.49
N LYS A 220 7.39 -17.01 -3.05
CA LYS A 220 7.20 -15.70 -3.66
C LYS A 220 7.79 -15.62 -5.08
N ALA A 221 8.83 -16.38 -5.38
CA ALA A 221 9.42 -16.47 -6.71
C ALA A 221 8.45 -17.10 -7.72
N HIS A 222 7.66 -18.08 -7.28
CA HIS A 222 6.64 -18.77 -8.05
C HIS A 222 5.25 -18.10 -8.03
N GLU A 223 5.12 -16.90 -7.47
CA GLU A 223 3.85 -16.16 -7.49
C GLU A 223 3.37 -15.95 -8.94
N GLY A 224 2.19 -16.51 -9.24
CA GLY A 224 1.57 -16.49 -10.57
C GLY A 224 1.85 -17.72 -11.44
N ASP A 225 2.66 -18.67 -10.96
CA ASP A 225 2.88 -19.98 -11.59
C ASP A 225 2.06 -21.05 -10.84
N ASP A 226 0.80 -21.20 -11.25
CA ASP A 226 -0.16 -22.06 -10.53
C ASP A 226 0.24 -23.54 -10.55
N GLU A 227 0.85 -24.03 -11.63
CA GLU A 227 1.35 -25.41 -11.73
C GLU A 227 2.44 -25.69 -10.71
N ALA A 228 3.46 -24.83 -10.64
CA ALA A 228 4.54 -24.98 -9.68
C ALA A 228 4.02 -24.88 -8.24
N LEU A 229 3.12 -23.92 -7.97
CA LEU A 229 2.57 -23.74 -6.62
C LEU A 229 1.67 -24.89 -6.17
N ASN A 230 0.94 -25.53 -7.09
CA ASN A 230 0.14 -26.73 -6.79
C ASN A 230 1.00 -27.95 -6.41
N TRP A 231 2.31 -27.93 -6.69
CA TRP A 231 3.24 -28.96 -6.24
C TRP A 231 4.03 -28.52 -4.98
N ILE A 232 4.58 -27.31 -5.00
CA ILE A 232 5.42 -26.79 -3.92
C ILE A 232 4.64 -26.67 -2.61
N ILE A 233 3.43 -26.09 -2.62
CA ILE A 233 2.68 -25.83 -1.39
C ILE A 233 2.29 -27.13 -0.67
N PRO A 234 1.73 -28.16 -1.33
CA PRO A 234 1.50 -29.46 -0.69
C PRO A 234 2.77 -30.06 -0.12
N GLY A 235 3.89 -30.03 -0.85
CA GLY A 235 5.19 -30.51 -0.36
C GLY A 235 5.61 -29.82 0.94
N LEU A 236 5.48 -28.50 1.01
CA LEU A 236 5.77 -27.71 2.22
C LEU A 236 4.82 -27.99 3.40
N LEU A 237 3.64 -28.56 3.13
CA LEU A 237 2.66 -28.96 4.14
C LEU A 237 2.71 -30.47 4.44
N GLY A 238 3.77 -31.17 3.97
CA GLY A 238 3.98 -32.59 4.23
C GLY A 238 3.15 -33.53 3.37
N CYS A 239 2.67 -33.07 2.21
CA CYS A 239 1.89 -33.87 1.27
C CYS A 239 2.68 -34.14 -0.01
N ALA A 240 2.49 -35.32 -0.59
CA ALA A 240 3.01 -35.67 -1.91
C ALA A 240 1.85 -36.13 -2.81
N PRO A 241 1.02 -35.20 -3.33
CA PRO A 241 -0.10 -35.56 -4.20
C PRO A 241 0.42 -36.22 -5.48
N ALA A 242 -0.25 -37.29 -5.92
CA ALA A 242 0.11 -37.97 -7.16
C ALA A 242 -0.14 -37.07 -8.38
N GLU A 243 0.61 -37.30 -9.46
CA GLU A 243 0.35 -36.63 -10.74
C GLU A 243 -1.08 -36.89 -11.20
N GLY A 244 -1.81 -35.83 -11.57
CA GLY A 244 -3.22 -35.91 -11.96
C GLY A 244 -4.23 -35.86 -10.80
N THR A 245 -3.79 -35.58 -9.56
CA THR A 245 -4.71 -35.30 -8.44
C THR A 245 -5.70 -34.20 -8.81
N ALA A 246 -6.98 -34.42 -8.53
CA ALA A 246 -8.04 -33.47 -8.83
C ALA A 246 -7.87 -32.17 -8.02
N GLU A 247 -8.24 -31.04 -8.62
CA GLU A 247 -8.21 -29.74 -7.94
C GLU A 247 -9.09 -29.78 -6.68
N GLY A 248 -8.50 -29.43 -5.54
CA GLY A 248 -9.18 -29.39 -4.23
C GLY A 248 -8.97 -30.61 -3.34
N GLU A 249 -8.17 -31.58 -3.79
CA GLU A 249 -7.71 -32.75 -3.00
C GLU A 249 -6.18 -32.82 -2.89
N PHE A 250 -5.45 -31.74 -3.17
CA PHE A 250 -3.99 -31.72 -3.10
C PHE A 250 -3.46 -31.87 -1.67
N LEU A 251 -4.28 -31.54 -0.67
CA LEU A 251 -3.96 -31.59 0.76
C LEU A 251 -4.76 -32.68 1.47
N ALA A 252 -5.14 -33.74 0.74
CA ALA A 252 -5.85 -34.90 1.24
C ALA A 252 -5.17 -35.53 2.46
N ASP A 253 -3.86 -35.74 2.35
CA ASP A 253 -3.03 -36.45 3.34
C ASP A 253 -2.41 -35.52 4.40
N ALA A 254 -2.66 -34.21 4.30
CA ALA A 254 -2.14 -33.22 5.22
C ALA A 254 -2.67 -33.46 6.64
N GLN A 255 -1.77 -33.64 7.61
CA GLN A 255 -2.15 -33.79 9.00
C GLN A 255 -2.56 -32.43 9.59
N GLU A 256 -3.78 -32.35 10.10
CA GLU A 256 -4.30 -31.10 10.69
C GLU A 256 -3.43 -30.59 11.85
N TRP A 257 -2.86 -31.51 12.64
CA TRP A 257 -1.98 -31.22 13.76
C TRP A 257 -0.67 -30.53 13.30
N ASP A 258 -0.06 -31.02 12.22
CA ASP A 258 1.21 -30.47 11.73
C ASP A 258 1.00 -29.06 11.17
N VAL A 259 -0.05 -28.86 10.38
CA VAL A 259 -0.42 -27.53 9.87
C VAL A 259 -0.76 -26.57 11.01
N LYS A 260 -1.47 -27.04 12.03
CA LYS A 260 -1.77 -26.25 13.22
C LYS A 260 -0.50 -25.82 13.95
N ASN A 261 0.46 -26.72 14.15
CA ASN A 261 1.74 -26.38 14.78
C ASN A 261 2.53 -25.38 13.96
N LEU A 262 2.57 -25.58 12.64
CA LEU A 262 3.22 -24.67 11.71
C LEU A 262 2.63 -23.25 11.82
N MET A 263 1.30 -23.13 11.89
CA MET A 263 0.62 -21.84 12.11
C MET A 263 0.90 -21.21 13.47
N GLN A 264 1.26 -22.01 14.47
CA GLN A 264 1.53 -21.56 15.84
C GLN A 264 3.03 -21.31 16.10
N SER A 265 3.90 -21.80 15.22
CA SER A 265 5.35 -21.55 15.25
C SER A 265 5.70 -20.12 14.83
N ARG A 266 6.74 -19.56 15.45
CA ARG A 266 7.23 -18.20 15.15
C ARG A 266 7.77 -18.08 13.73
N ALA A 267 8.49 -19.09 13.24
CA ALA A 267 9.03 -19.09 11.88
C ALA A 267 8.02 -19.71 10.89
N GLY A 268 7.31 -20.76 11.31
CA GLY A 268 6.30 -21.44 10.49
C GLY A 268 5.11 -20.56 10.14
N SER A 269 4.65 -19.71 11.06
CA SER A 269 3.51 -18.81 10.79
C SER A 269 3.75 -17.87 9.63
N HIS A 270 4.96 -17.31 9.51
CA HIS A 270 5.35 -16.46 8.38
C HIS A 270 5.41 -17.25 7.06
N LEU A 271 5.80 -18.53 7.10
CA LEU A 271 5.71 -19.40 5.95
C LEU A 271 4.25 -19.59 5.52
N VAL A 272 3.34 -19.87 6.46
CA VAL A 272 1.90 -20.02 6.15
C VAL A 272 1.29 -18.71 5.63
N GLU A 273 1.65 -17.55 6.21
CA GLU A 273 1.25 -16.25 5.67
C GLU A 273 1.65 -16.10 4.20
N GLN A 274 2.86 -16.55 3.84
CA GLN A 274 3.37 -16.50 2.49
C GLN A 274 2.68 -17.51 1.56
N ILE A 275 2.40 -18.74 2.04
CA ILE A 275 1.58 -19.73 1.32
C ILE A 275 0.22 -19.12 0.98
N LEU A 276 -0.48 -18.55 1.95
CA LEU A 276 -1.79 -17.93 1.75
C LEU A 276 -1.75 -16.77 0.76
N ALA A 277 -0.64 -16.03 0.70
CA ALA A 277 -0.48 -14.90 -0.22
C ALA A 277 -0.30 -15.32 -1.68
N VAL A 278 0.27 -16.50 -1.95
CA VAL A 278 0.57 -16.96 -3.32
C VAL A 278 -0.33 -18.10 -3.79
N ALA A 279 -1.02 -18.79 -2.89
CA ALA A 279 -1.80 -19.99 -3.22
C ALA A 279 -2.80 -19.75 -4.38
N PRO A 280 -2.81 -20.65 -5.39
CA PRO A 280 -3.84 -20.65 -6.42
C PRO A 280 -5.24 -20.77 -5.84
N LYS A 281 -6.27 -20.35 -6.60
CA LYS A 281 -7.66 -20.26 -6.10
C LYS A 281 -8.18 -21.58 -5.53
N GLY A 282 -8.01 -22.70 -6.26
CA GLY A 282 -8.44 -24.03 -5.81
C GLY A 282 -7.77 -24.45 -4.50
N LEU A 283 -6.45 -24.34 -4.46
CA LEU A 283 -5.66 -24.70 -3.28
C LEU A 283 -5.97 -23.81 -2.08
N PHE A 284 -6.18 -22.51 -2.28
CA PHE A 284 -6.59 -21.59 -1.21
C PHE A 284 -7.93 -22.00 -0.59
N ASN A 285 -8.91 -22.42 -1.43
CA ASN A 285 -10.20 -22.90 -0.96
C ASN A 285 -10.06 -24.19 -0.14
N GLU A 286 -9.19 -25.11 -0.57
CA GLU A 286 -8.88 -26.33 0.17
C GLU A 286 -8.24 -26.03 1.53
N ILE A 287 -7.23 -25.15 1.56
CA ILE A 287 -6.59 -24.68 2.80
C ILE A 287 -7.63 -24.10 3.77
N TYR A 288 -8.52 -23.23 3.27
CA TYR A 288 -9.59 -22.64 4.09
C TYR A 288 -10.51 -23.73 4.65
N ARG A 289 -11.00 -24.63 3.79
CA ARG A 289 -11.93 -25.70 4.16
C ARG A 289 -11.37 -26.65 5.21
N ARG A 290 -10.11 -27.08 5.05
CA ARG A 290 -9.47 -28.10 5.92
C ARG A 290 -8.95 -27.51 7.23
N PHE A 291 -8.27 -26.36 7.18
CA PHE A 291 -7.50 -25.87 8.34
C PHE A 291 -8.11 -24.68 9.08
N PHE A 292 -9.00 -23.91 8.44
CA PHE A 292 -9.52 -22.67 9.02
C PHE A 292 -11.01 -22.72 9.37
N ARG A 293 -11.83 -23.35 8.53
CA ARG A 293 -13.28 -23.44 8.74
C ARG A 293 -13.58 -24.02 10.13
N ASP A 294 -14.46 -23.34 10.86
CA ASP A 294 -14.91 -23.70 12.22
C ASP A 294 -13.80 -23.67 13.30
N LYS A 295 -12.61 -23.18 12.96
CA LYS A 295 -11.41 -23.11 13.83
C LYS A 295 -10.90 -21.66 13.99
N LEU A 296 -11.63 -20.67 13.49
CA LEU A 296 -11.18 -19.28 13.39
C LEU A 296 -11.05 -18.60 14.75
N ILE A 297 -11.98 -18.83 15.68
CA ILE A 297 -11.93 -18.25 17.03
C ILE A 297 -10.68 -18.72 17.77
N SER A 298 -10.38 -20.03 17.73
CA SER A 298 -9.16 -20.58 18.35
C SER A 298 -7.91 -19.97 17.74
N THR A 299 -7.89 -19.87 16.41
CA THR A 299 -6.79 -19.28 15.65
C THR A 299 -6.60 -17.79 15.97
N ALA A 300 -7.68 -17.03 16.16
CA ALA A 300 -7.68 -15.60 16.43
C ALA A 300 -7.15 -15.25 17.83
N LYS A 301 -7.42 -16.09 18.83
CA LYS A 301 -6.97 -15.87 20.23
C LYS A 301 -5.49 -16.18 20.42
N HIS A 302 -4.95 -17.10 19.63
CA HIS A 302 -3.58 -17.58 19.81
C HIS A 302 -2.52 -16.53 19.43
N PRO A 303 -1.41 -16.41 20.19
CA PRO A 303 -0.45 -15.31 20.06
C PRO A 303 0.29 -15.17 18.73
N VAL A 304 0.40 -16.26 17.98
CA VAL A 304 1.13 -16.32 16.72
C VAL A 304 0.17 -16.48 15.54
N SER A 305 -0.59 -17.58 15.49
CA SER A 305 -1.55 -17.87 14.40
C SER A 305 -2.63 -16.79 14.14
N ASN A 306 -2.88 -15.84 15.06
CA ASN A 306 -3.73 -14.68 14.75
C ASN A 306 -3.20 -13.84 13.57
N PHE A 307 -1.89 -13.82 13.33
CA PHE A 307 -1.30 -13.15 12.17
C PHE A 307 -1.57 -13.93 10.88
N VAL A 308 -1.51 -15.27 10.95
CA VAL A 308 -1.90 -16.14 9.84
C VAL A 308 -3.37 -15.92 9.46
N LEU A 309 -4.26 -15.80 10.44
CA LEU A 309 -5.67 -15.46 10.16
C LEU A 309 -5.82 -14.08 9.52
N GLN A 310 -5.03 -13.08 9.93
CA GLN A 310 -5.02 -11.77 9.25
C GLN A 310 -4.57 -11.89 7.79
N ALA A 311 -3.56 -12.72 7.52
CA ALA A 311 -3.11 -13.00 6.15
C ALA A 311 -4.18 -13.73 5.32
N LEU A 312 -4.89 -14.72 5.89
CA LEU A 312 -6.01 -15.40 5.26
C LEU A 312 -7.10 -14.41 4.83
N LEU A 313 -7.53 -13.54 5.74
CA LEU A 313 -8.57 -12.52 5.47
C LEU A 313 -8.09 -11.46 4.47
N ALA A 314 -6.80 -11.14 4.46
CA ALA A 314 -6.20 -10.24 3.48
C ALA A 314 -6.13 -10.86 2.08
N ALA A 315 -5.83 -12.16 1.98
CA ALA A 315 -5.61 -12.87 0.73
C ALA A 315 -6.89 -13.41 0.08
N THR A 316 -7.91 -13.78 0.86
CA THR A 316 -9.12 -14.42 0.32
C THR A 316 -9.83 -13.56 -0.72
N LYS A 317 -10.16 -14.16 -1.86
CA LYS A 317 -10.98 -13.53 -2.92
C LYS A 317 -12.42 -14.03 -2.93
N ASN A 318 -12.72 -15.01 -2.07
CA ASN A 318 -14.03 -15.65 -2.00
C ASN A 318 -14.92 -14.96 -0.96
N GLN A 319 -16.10 -14.52 -1.39
CA GLN A 319 -17.11 -13.91 -0.53
C GLN A 319 -17.62 -14.88 0.53
N ASP A 320 -17.76 -16.17 0.21
CA ASP A 320 -18.26 -17.18 1.17
C ASP A 320 -17.32 -17.35 2.35
N HIS A 321 -16.00 -17.31 2.12
CA HIS A 321 -15.01 -17.34 3.18
C HIS A 321 -15.17 -16.14 4.12
N VAL A 322 -15.43 -14.94 3.58
CA VAL A 322 -15.63 -13.74 4.39
C VAL A 322 -16.95 -13.84 5.17
N THR A 323 -18.04 -14.27 4.54
CA THR A 323 -19.33 -14.46 5.23
C THR A 323 -19.23 -15.46 6.38
N ALA A 324 -18.67 -16.65 6.12
CA ALA A 324 -18.48 -17.68 7.13
C ALA A 324 -17.56 -17.20 8.26
N SER A 325 -16.45 -16.55 7.92
CA SER A 325 -15.53 -16.00 8.91
C SER A 325 -16.16 -14.89 9.76
N LEU A 326 -17.05 -14.08 9.18
CA LEU A 326 -17.77 -13.05 9.92
C LEU A 326 -18.73 -13.66 10.94
N ASN A 327 -19.48 -14.69 10.54
CA ASN A 327 -20.44 -15.36 11.39
C ASN A 327 -19.78 -15.98 12.63
N GLU A 328 -18.57 -16.53 12.48
CA GLU A 328 -17.80 -17.08 13.59
C GLU A 328 -17.15 -15.96 14.43
N LEU A 329 -16.36 -15.07 13.81
CA LEU A 329 -15.53 -14.11 14.53
C LEU A 329 -16.32 -12.95 15.16
N SER A 330 -17.46 -12.53 14.58
CA SER A 330 -18.25 -11.40 15.06
C SER A 330 -18.77 -11.58 16.50
N GLN A 331 -18.87 -12.82 16.97
CA GLN A 331 -19.30 -13.17 18.32
C GLN A 331 -18.24 -12.82 19.37
N VAL A 332 -16.96 -12.77 18.98
CA VAL A 332 -15.82 -12.59 19.88
C VAL A 332 -15.04 -11.29 19.66
N PHE A 333 -15.55 -10.35 18.84
CA PHE A 333 -14.88 -9.06 18.59
C PHE A 333 -14.54 -8.32 19.89
N GLY A 334 -15.46 -8.27 20.85
CA GLY A 334 -15.20 -7.64 22.16
C GLY A 334 -14.01 -8.27 22.89
N THR A 335 -13.97 -9.61 22.95
CA THR A 335 -12.86 -10.37 23.54
C THR A 335 -11.54 -10.09 22.81
N LEU A 336 -11.53 -10.12 21.48
CA LEU A 336 -10.33 -9.85 20.68
C LEU A 336 -9.80 -8.42 20.90
N LEU A 337 -10.69 -7.44 21.03
CA LEU A 337 -10.30 -6.05 21.32
C LEU A 337 -9.68 -5.92 22.73
N HIS A 338 -10.19 -6.65 23.72
CA HIS A 338 -9.63 -6.69 25.09
C HIS A 338 -8.27 -7.39 25.14
N GLU A 339 -8.12 -8.51 24.45
CA GLU A 339 -6.89 -9.31 24.39
C GLU A 339 -5.80 -8.70 23.47
N LYS A 340 -5.96 -7.44 23.03
CA LYS A 340 -5.05 -6.74 22.11
C LYS A 340 -4.85 -7.47 20.77
N ARG A 341 -5.87 -8.20 20.31
CA ARG A 341 -5.96 -8.88 18.99
C ARG A 341 -6.81 -8.07 18.00
N SER A 342 -6.81 -6.74 18.13
CA SER A 342 -7.55 -5.83 17.26
C SER A 342 -7.16 -5.95 15.78
N GLY A 343 -6.00 -6.53 15.47
CA GLY A 343 -5.55 -6.80 14.10
C GLY A 343 -6.48 -7.76 13.34
N VAL A 344 -7.01 -8.78 14.02
CA VAL A 344 -7.97 -9.72 13.40
C VAL A 344 -9.26 -9.00 13.03
N VAL A 345 -9.77 -8.15 13.93
CA VAL A 345 -10.97 -7.34 13.69
C VAL A 345 -10.76 -6.40 12.52
N ALA A 346 -9.60 -5.74 12.45
CA ALA A 346 -9.26 -4.84 11.36
C ALA A 346 -9.14 -5.56 10.01
N ALA A 347 -8.50 -6.74 9.99
CA ALA A 347 -8.41 -7.58 8.79
C ALA A 347 -9.80 -8.05 8.33
N MET A 348 -10.67 -8.39 9.27
CA MET A 348 -12.06 -8.78 8.98
C MET A 348 -12.86 -7.64 8.34
N LEU A 349 -12.79 -6.43 8.91
CA LEU A 349 -13.44 -5.24 8.35
C LEU A 349 -12.89 -4.92 6.96
N ALA A 350 -11.58 -5.05 6.76
CA ALA A 350 -10.96 -4.82 5.46
C ALA A 350 -11.37 -5.84 4.41
N ALA A 351 -11.54 -7.12 4.80
CA ALA A 351 -12.07 -8.15 3.92
C ALA A 351 -13.53 -7.85 3.51
N CYS A 352 -14.36 -7.40 4.47
CA CYS A 352 -15.73 -6.97 4.20
C CYS A 352 -15.77 -5.80 3.20
N ALA A 353 -14.95 -4.76 3.41
CA ALA A 353 -14.87 -3.60 2.51
C ALA A 353 -14.34 -3.96 1.12
N ARG A 354 -13.39 -4.92 1.04
CA ARG A 354 -12.75 -5.29 -0.22
C ARG A 354 -13.68 -6.12 -1.11
N LEU A 355 -14.51 -6.97 -0.52
CA LEU A 355 -15.44 -7.83 -1.25
C LEU A 355 -16.89 -7.35 -1.23
N ASN A 356 -17.18 -6.23 -0.56
CA ASN A 356 -18.51 -5.65 -0.35
C ASN A 356 -19.52 -6.66 0.23
N VAL A 357 -19.11 -7.36 1.29
CA VAL A 357 -19.91 -8.43 1.93
C VAL A 357 -19.93 -8.25 3.44
N GLY A 358 -21.10 -8.43 4.06
CA GLY A 358 -21.25 -8.43 5.52
C GLY A 358 -20.96 -7.09 6.22
N GLU A 359 -20.85 -5.98 5.47
CA GLU A 359 -20.42 -4.67 5.98
C GLU A 359 -21.25 -4.18 7.17
N LYS A 360 -22.57 -4.26 7.06
CA LYS A 360 -23.51 -3.84 8.11
C LYS A 360 -23.35 -4.68 9.38
N ASP A 361 -23.17 -5.99 9.24
CA ASP A 361 -23.06 -6.90 10.37
C ASP A 361 -21.68 -6.79 11.03
N ALA A 362 -20.63 -6.58 10.25
CA ALA A 362 -19.29 -6.29 10.74
C ALA A 362 -19.24 -4.96 11.52
N ALA A 363 -19.88 -3.90 11.01
CA ALA A 363 -20.00 -2.62 11.70
C ALA A 363 -20.76 -2.75 13.02
N LYS A 364 -21.90 -3.47 13.04
CA LYS A 364 -22.66 -3.74 14.26
C LYS A 364 -21.86 -4.59 15.27
N ALA A 365 -21.15 -5.60 14.80
CA ALA A 365 -20.32 -6.45 15.65
C ALA A 365 -19.18 -5.66 16.29
N LEU A 366 -18.53 -4.77 15.52
CA LEU A 366 -17.52 -3.85 16.04
C LEU A 366 -18.12 -2.92 17.10
N ALA A 367 -19.30 -2.33 16.83
CA ALA A 367 -19.96 -1.47 17.81
C ALA A 367 -20.24 -2.19 19.13
N ARG A 368 -20.78 -3.42 19.07
CA ARG A 368 -20.99 -4.28 20.26
C ARG A 368 -19.67 -4.56 20.99
N GLY A 369 -18.61 -4.90 20.24
CA GLY A 369 -17.29 -5.15 20.81
C GLY A 369 -16.69 -3.93 21.51
N LEU A 370 -16.84 -2.74 20.94
CA LEU A 370 -16.35 -1.49 21.52
C LEU A 370 -17.13 -1.10 22.78
N THR A 371 -18.45 -1.31 22.80
CA THR A 371 -19.27 -1.08 24.01
C THR A 371 -18.95 -2.04 25.16
N LEU A 372 -18.41 -3.22 24.86
CA LEU A 372 -17.91 -4.15 25.88
C LEU A 372 -16.51 -3.76 26.39
N LYS A 373 -15.72 -3.05 25.58
CA LYS A 373 -14.35 -2.63 25.95
C LYS A 373 -14.30 -1.33 26.72
N MET A 374 -15.21 -0.40 26.45
CA MET A 374 -15.21 0.93 27.05
C MET A 374 -16.57 1.31 27.62
N GLU A 375 -16.54 1.97 28.76
CA GLU A 375 -17.72 2.50 29.43
C GLU A 375 -18.44 3.54 28.59
N ALA A 376 -19.76 3.63 28.79
CA ALA A 376 -20.59 4.65 28.18
C ALA A 376 -20.17 6.05 28.64
N ARG A 377 -20.25 7.03 27.75
CA ARG A 377 -19.93 8.43 28.10
C ARG A 377 -21.04 9.05 28.94
N LYS A 378 -20.62 10.02 29.76
CA LYS A 378 -21.52 10.96 30.40
C LYS A 378 -22.28 11.77 29.33
N GLU A 379 -23.49 12.21 29.68
CA GLU A 379 -24.35 13.07 28.83
C GLU A 379 -24.89 12.39 27.55
N GLY A 380 -24.91 11.06 27.48
CA GLY A 380 -25.54 10.33 26.36
C GLY A 380 -24.79 10.43 25.02
N ARG A 381 -23.54 10.91 25.02
CA ARG A 381 -22.68 10.91 23.82
C ARG A 381 -22.28 9.49 23.44
N SER A 382 -22.15 9.23 22.14
CA SER A 382 -21.68 7.93 21.68
C SER A 382 -20.18 7.74 21.93
N GLN A 383 -19.80 6.57 22.43
CA GLN A 383 -18.42 6.18 22.71
C GLN A 383 -17.71 5.55 21.50
N LEU A 384 -18.41 5.21 20.42
CA LEU A 384 -17.88 4.35 19.34
C LEU A 384 -16.67 4.93 18.58
N ALA A 385 -16.75 6.16 18.07
CA ALA A 385 -15.63 6.80 17.36
C ALA A 385 -14.44 7.10 18.30
N PRO A 386 -14.64 7.68 19.49
CA PRO A 386 -13.59 7.79 20.50
C PRO A 386 -12.94 6.47 20.89
N ALA A 387 -13.74 5.41 21.05
CA ALA A 387 -13.24 4.09 21.36
C ALA A 387 -12.27 3.56 20.29
N LEU A 388 -12.51 3.88 19.02
CA LEU A 388 -11.56 3.57 17.96
C LEU A 388 -10.32 4.48 18.03
N PHE A 389 -10.52 5.79 18.16
CA PHE A 389 -9.39 6.72 18.20
C PHE A 389 -8.44 6.47 19.37
N TRP A 390 -8.92 5.98 20.51
CA TRP A 390 -8.08 5.72 21.69
C TRP A 390 -8.04 4.25 22.12
N LEU A 391 -8.29 3.32 21.18
CA LEU A 391 -8.48 1.89 21.44
C LEU A 391 -7.44 1.24 22.37
N ASP A 392 -6.16 1.58 22.17
CA ASP A 392 -5.03 0.99 22.89
C ASP A 392 -4.19 2.05 23.60
N THR A 393 -4.75 3.26 23.78
CA THR A 393 -4.02 4.42 24.30
C THR A 393 -4.74 4.97 25.51
N PRO A 394 -4.21 4.75 26.74
CA PRO A 394 -4.85 5.24 27.94
C PRO A 394 -4.88 6.77 27.96
N ASN A 395 -5.83 7.33 28.72
CA ASN A 395 -5.95 8.77 29.03
C ASN A 395 -6.01 9.69 27.80
N TYR A 396 -6.67 9.26 26.73
CA TYR A 396 -6.80 10.05 25.50
C TYR A 396 -5.46 10.50 24.95
N GLY A 397 -4.45 9.63 24.90
CA GLY A 397 -3.11 9.94 24.37
C GLY A 397 -3.07 10.22 22.85
N ARG A 398 -2.04 9.74 22.16
CA ARG A 398 -2.01 9.72 20.68
C ARG A 398 -3.14 8.83 20.16
N CYS A 399 -3.61 9.06 18.94
CA CYS A 399 -4.65 8.19 18.40
C CYS A 399 -4.06 6.79 18.10
N SER A 400 -4.84 5.74 18.38
CA SER A 400 -4.53 4.38 17.96
C SER A 400 -4.45 4.34 16.44
N VAL A 401 -3.27 3.96 15.97
CA VAL A 401 -2.98 3.77 14.56
C VAL A 401 -3.93 2.74 13.93
N LEU A 402 -4.15 1.63 14.62
CA LEU A 402 -5.02 0.55 14.15
C LEU A 402 -6.50 0.92 14.29
N GLY A 403 -6.89 1.55 15.38
CA GLY A 403 -8.26 2.04 15.56
C GLY A 403 -8.66 3.10 14.52
N SER A 404 -7.74 4.01 14.19
CA SER A 404 -7.94 4.99 13.12
C SER A 404 -7.99 4.32 11.74
N ALA A 405 -7.24 3.24 11.50
CA ALA A 405 -7.32 2.47 10.25
C ALA A 405 -8.63 1.69 10.12
N MET A 406 -9.15 1.14 11.24
CA MET A 406 -10.50 0.55 11.27
C MET A 406 -11.56 1.60 10.96
N PHE A 407 -11.45 2.80 11.54
CA PHE A 407 -12.36 3.90 11.25
C PHE A 407 -12.33 4.28 9.76
N GLN A 408 -11.14 4.42 9.16
CA GLN A 408 -11.01 4.65 7.70
C GLN A 408 -11.68 3.55 6.87
N THR A 409 -11.58 2.30 7.31
CA THR A 409 -12.19 1.15 6.62
C THR A 409 -13.71 1.19 6.69
N LEU A 410 -14.28 1.58 7.83
CA LEU A 410 -15.74 1.75 7.98
C LEU A 410 -16.32 2.74 6.97
N PHE A 411 -15.61 3.83 6.65
CA PHE A 411 -16.05 4.82 5.66
C PHE A 411 -15.81 4.41 4.20
N LYS A 412 -15.33 3.19 3.95
CA LYS A 412 -15.36 2.55 2.64
C LYS A 412 -16.62 1.70 2.42
N PHE A 413 -17.33 1.34 3.48
CA PHE A 413 -18.60 0.62 3.39
C PHE A 413 -19.70 1.47 2.74
N GLN A 414 -20.78 0.83 2.33
CA GLN A 414 -22.00 1.52 1.91
C GLN A 414 -22.51 2.46 3.02
N GLY A 415 -23.07 3.62 2.63
CA GLY A 415 -23.40 4.72 3.55
C GLY A 415 -24.33 4.33 4.70
N ASP A 416 -25.26 3.40 4.44
CA ASP A 416 -26.25 2.95 5.41
C ASP A 416 -25.72 1.92 6.42
N CYS A 417 -24.49 1.43 6.24
CA CYS A 417 -23.89 0.43 7.12
C CYS A 417 -23.28 1.04 8.39
N VAL A 418 -22.89 2.32 8.36
CA VAL A 418 -22.11 2.97 9.43
C VAL A 418 -22.72 4.24 10.05
N PRO A 419 -24.06 4.39 10.18
CA PRO A 419 -24.65 5.59 10.78
C PRO A 419 -24.21 5.78 12.24
N MET A 420 -24.11 4.70 13.01
CA MET A 420 -23.69 4.73 14.41
C MET A 420 -22.28 5.33 14.62
N PHE A 421 -21.35 5.13 13.68
CA PHE A 421 -20.01 5.71 13.75
C PHE A 421 -19.98 7.16 13.27
N SER A 422 -20.82 7.48 12.27
CA SER A 422 -20.99 8.83 11.73
C SER A 422 -21.60 9.77 12.77
N ASP A 423 -22.65 9.33 13.47
CA ASP A 423 -23.25 10.07 14.58
C ASP A 423 -22.27 10.16 15.75
N SER A 424 -21.45 9.11 15.98
CA SER A 424 -20.49 9.11 17.07
C SER A 424 -19.39 10.16 16.91
N ILE A 425 -18.80 10.31 15.72
CA ILE A 425 -17.75 11.32 15.48
C ILE A 425 -18.32 12.74 15.60
N VAL A 426 -19.58 12.94 15.19
CA VAL A 426 -20.30 14.21 15.34
C VAL A 426 -20.76 14.47 16.77
N SER A 427 -20.88 13.45 17.62
CA SER A 427 -21.19 13.65 19.05
C SER A 427 -19.97 14.04 19.90
N MET A 428 -18.75 13.96 19.35
CA MET A 428 -17.50 14.27 20.07
C MET A 428 -17.44 15.73 20.52
N THR A 429 -16.67 15.99 21.57
CA THR A 429 -16.43 17.37 22.03
C THR A 429 -15.48 18.09 21.08
N ASP A 430 -15.61 19.40 21.03
CA ASP A 430 -14.75 20.35 20.34
C ASP A 430 -13.25 20.10 20.53
N MET A 431 -12.83 19.81 21.77
CA MET A 431 -11.43 19.54 22.11
C MET A 431 -10.95 18.18 21.62
N GLU A 432 -11.81 17.16 21.67
CA GLU A 432 -11.50 15.84 21.14
C GLU A 432 -11.36 15.87 19.62
N VAL A 433 -12.27 16.57 18.93
CA VAL A 433 -12.22 16.72 17.48
C VAL A 433 -10.92 17.39 17.08
N LEU A 434 -10.56 18.51 17.72
CA LEU A 434 -9.29 19.19 17.45
C LEU A 434 -8.08 18.26 17.63
N LYS A 435 -8.08 17.48 18.73
CA LYS A 435 -7.00 16.53 19.03
C LYS A 435 -6.85 15.46 17.96
N VAL A 436 -7.96 14.87 17.52
CA VAL A 436 -7.95 13.85 16.46
C VAL A 436 -7.48 14.45 15.14
N CYS A 437 -7.94 15.65 14.78
CA CYS A 437 -7.53 16.33 13.54
C CYS A 437 -6.03 16.68 13.50
N GLN A 438 -5.39 16.90 14.65
CA GLN A 438 -3.96 17.19 14.75
C GLN A 438 -3.08 15.95 14.91
N ASP A 439 -3.67 14.76 15.08
CA ASP A 439 -2.95 13.51 15.23
C ASP A 439 -2.66 12.85 13.87
N SER A 440 -1.46 12.25 13.73
CA SER A 440 -1.01 11.59 12.50
C SER A 440 -1.91 10.46 11.98
N ALA A 441 -2.57 9.72 12.86
CA ALA A 441 -3.50 8.64 12.51
C ALA A 441 -4.95 9.15 12.49
N GLY A 442 -5.32 9.98 13.47
CA GLY A 442 -6.66 10.55 13.59
C GLY A 442 -7.06 11.42 12.40
N SER A 443 -6.16 12.28 11.92
CA SER A 443 -6.35 13.11 10.72
C SER A 443 -6.80 12.32 9.49
N ARG A 444 -6.16 11.19 9.21
CA ARG A 444 -6.49 10.32 8.06
C ARG A 444 -7.87 9.69 8.20
N ALA A 445 -8.26 9.37 9.42
CA ALA A 445 -9.61 8.89 9.71
C ALA A 445 -10.67 9.98 9.53
N VAL A 446 -10.37 11.22 9.91
CA VAL A 446 -11.24 12.38 9.64
C VAL A 446 -11.32 12.67 8.14
N GLU A 447 -10.20 12.64 7.42
CA GLU A 447 -10.16 12.78 5.95
C GLU A 447 -11.03 11.71 5.28
N ALA A 448 -10.99 10.46 5.74
CA ALA A 448 -11.84 9.39 5.21
C ALA A 448 -13.34 9.65 5.46
N PHE A 449 -13.71 10.14 6.66
CA PHE A 449 -15.10 10.54 6.95
C PHE A 449 -15.59 11.69 6.06
N LEU A 450 -14.78 12.74 5.92
CA LEU A 450 -15.11 13.91 5.11
C LEU A 450 -15.12 13.56 3.60
N GLY A 451 -14.19 12.74 3.14
CA GLY A 451 -14.08 12.34 1.74
C GLY A 451 -15.09 11.27 1.31
N ALA A 452 -15.77 10.60 2.24
CA ALA A 452 -16.73 9.55 1.92
C ALA A 452 -17.94 10.11 1.14
N PRO A 453 -18.19 9.66 -0.10
CA PRO A 453 -19.30 10.18 -0.91
C PRO A 453 -20.66 9.75 -0.36
N ALA A 454 -20.73 8.56 0.25
CA ALA A 454 -21.95 8.01 0.80
C ALA A 454 -22.40 8.68 2.12
N GLN A 455 -21.60 9.62 2.66
CA GLN A 455 -21.92 10.26 3.93
C GLN A 455 -22.81 11.50 3.79
N LYS A 456 -23.76 11.60 4.71
CA LYS A 456 -24.75 12.69 4.76
C LYS A 456 -24.04 14.03 4.94
N GLN A 457 -24.25 14.95 3.99
CA GLN A 457 -23.64 16.29 4.03
C GLN A 457 -23.97 17.07 5.31
N LYS A 458 -25.13 16.79 5.92
CA LYS A 458 -25.52 17.34 7.23
C LYS A 458 -24.50 17.00 8.33
N LEU A 459 -24.09 15.74 8.43
CA LEU A 459 -23.13 15.28 9.44
C LEU A 459 -21.73 15.85 9.19
N LYS A 460 -21.31 15.95 7.93
CA LYS A 460 -20.05 16.62 7.57
C LYS A 460 -20.04 18.08 8.03
N ARG A 461 -21.10 18.84 7.74
CA ARG A 461 -21.23 20.23 8.20
C ARG A 461 -21.24 20.36 9.72
N GLU A 462 -21.93 19.46 10.42
CA GLU A 462 -21.99 19.48 11.89
C GLU A 462 -20.60 19.22 12.49
N PHE A 463 -19.86 18.25 11.95
CA PHE A 463 -18.47 18.00 12.32
C PHE A 463 -17.56 19.22 12.06
N ILE A 464 -17.62 19.79 10.84
CA ILE A 464 -16.86 20.99 10.47
C ILE A 464 -17.19 22.15 11.42
N GLY A 465 -18.46 22.28 11.83
CA GLY A 465 -18.92 23.29 12.78
C GLY A 465 -18.20 23.24 14.14
N LYS A 466 -17.73 22.07 14.59
CA LYS A 466 -16.96 21.92 15.83
C LYS A 466 -15.53 22.46 15.74
N LEU A 467 -15.04 22.78 14.56
CA LEU A 467 -13.71 23.37 14.37
C LEU A 467 -13.78 24.90 14.25
N ASN A 468 -14.98 25.49 14.28
CA ASN A 468 -15.16 26.94 14.26
C ASN A 468 -14.38 27.62 15.38
N GLY A 469 -13.68 28.71 15.03
CA GLY A 469 -12.82 29.44 15.95
C GLY A 469 -11.42 28.83 16.17
N ARG A 470 -11.12 27.65 15.59
CA ARG A 470 -9.82 26.95 15.76
C ARG A 470 -9.10 26.64 14.44
N TRP A 471 -9.49 27.28 13.34
CA TRP A 471 -8.93 27.06 12.00
C TRP A 471 -7.41 27.32 11.92
N ALA A 472 -6.94 28.42 12.50
CA ALA A 472 -5.52 28.74 12.54
C ALA A 472 -4.71 27.71 13.34
N GLN A 473 -5.22 27.28 14.50
CA GLN A 473 -4.58 26.25 15.32
C GLN A 473 -4.46 24.91 14.56
N LEU A 474 -5.48 24.57 13.76
CA LEU A 474 -5.44 23.39 12.91
C LEU A 474 -4.41 23.53 11.77
N GLY A 475 -4.35 24.71 11.12
CA GLY A 475 -3.42 25.00 10.03
C GLY A 475 -1.94 25.03 10.44
N LEU A 476 -1.64 25.36 11.70
CA LEU A 476 -0.25 25.32 12.22
C LEU A 476 0.31 23.90 12.34
N SER A 477 -0.56 22.89 12.48
CA SER A 477 -0.14 21.48 12.44
C SER A 477 0.10 21.02 11.00
N PRO A 478 1.25 20.39 10.68
CA PRO A 478 1.49 19.85 9.34
C PRO A 478 0.43 18.84 8.92
N VAL A 479 -0.02 18.00 9.87
CA VAL A 479 -1.04 16.99 9.61
C VAL A 479 -2.44 17.62 9.58
N GLY A 480 -2.69 18.56 10.50
CA GLY A 480 -3.95 19.29 10.58
C GLY A 480 -4.23 20.13 9.32
N SER A 481 -3.19 20.58 8.62
CA SER A 481 -3.33 21.33 7.37
C SER A 481 -4.07 20.54 6.28
N HIS A 482 -3.88 19.21 6.21
CA HIS A 482 -4.60 18.36 5.29
C HIS A 482 -6.07 18.20 5.67
N VAL A 483 -6.36 18.07 6.96
CA VAL A 483 -7.75 18.03 7.46
C VAL A 483 -8.47 19.35 7.19
N LEU A 484 -7.78 20.47 7.38
CA LEU A 484 -8.33 21.80 7.09
C LEU A 484 -8.71 21.94 5.61
N GLU A 485 -7.88 21.43 4.69
CA GLU A 485 -8.21 21.39 3.27
C GLU A 485 -9.42 20.50 2.98
N ALA A 486 -9.51 19.33 3.60
CA ALA A 486 -10.68 18.45 3.47
C ALA A 486 -11.96 19.14 3.98
N CYS A 487 -11.89 19.82 5.13
CA CYS A 487 -13.00 20.63 5.65
C CYS A 487 -13.41 21.73 4.68
N PHE A 488 -12.44 22.43 4.06
CA PHE A 488 -12.72 23.49 3.10
C PHE A 488 -13.39 22.95 1.82
N CYS A 489 -12.94 21.80 1.31
CA CYS A 489 -13.54 21.15 0.15
C CYS A 489 -15.01 20.75 0.39
N GLU A 490 -15.32 20.22 1.58
CA GLU A 490 -16.66 19.74 1.93
C GLU A 490 -17.58 20.81 2.55
N SER A 491 -17.09 22.05 2.72
CA SER A 491 -17.89 23.17 3.25
C SER A 491 -18.75 23.83 2.19
N ASP A 492 -19.91 24.34 2.61
CA ASP A 492 -20.71 25.30 1.83
C ASP A 492 -20.03 26.69 1.80
N ALA A 493 -20.54 27.61 1.00
CA ALA A 493 -19.98 28.97 0.87
C ALA A 493 -19.78 29.65 2.24
N ARG A 494 -20.74 29.51 3.15
CA ARG A 494 -20.67 30.07 4.51
C ARG A 494 -19.57 29.42 5.34
N GLY A 495 -19.44 28.09 5.31
CA GLY A 495 -18.36 27.38 6.00
C GLY A 495 -16.98 27.76 5.45
N LYS A 496 -16.84 27.90 4.13
CA LYS A 496 -15.61 28.36 3.49
C LYS A 496 -15.24 29.78 3.94
N GLU A 497 -16.22 30.68 4.04
CA GLU A 497 -16.00 32.05 4.53
C GLU A 497 -15.51 32.07 5.98
N LEU A 498 -16.09 31.24 6.86
CA LEU A 498 -15.65 31.10 8.25
C LEU A 498 -14.21 30.55 8.36
N ILE A 499 -13.85 29.60 7.50
CA ILE A 499 -12.50 29.06 7.45
C ILE A 499 -11.50 30.14 6.99
N LEU A 500 -11.80 30.82 5.89
CA LEU A 500 -10.91 31.83 5.31
C LEU A 500 -10.73 33.04 6.24
N SER A 501 -11.82 33.52 6.85
CA SER A 501 -11.75 34.61 7.84
C SER A 501 -10.89 34.23 9.06
N GLY A 502 -11.03 32.99 9.56
CA GLY A 502 -10.20 32.48 10.66
C GLY A 502 -8.71 32.37 10.33
N LEU A 503 -8.35 32.12 9.07
CA LEU A 503 -6.95 32.06 8.62
C LEU A 503 -6.36 33.44 8.31
N ALA A 504 -7.17 34.35 7.75
CA ALA A 504 -6.74 35.70 7.39
C ALA A 504 -6.26 36.54 8.60
N GLY A 505 -6.74 36.21 9.80
CA GLY A 505 -6.30 36.84 11.06
C GLY A 505 -4.97 36.32 11.61
N GLN A 506 -4.38 35.24 11.05
CA GLN A 506 -3.20 34.55 11.60
C GLN A 506 -2.14 34.23 10.52
N GLU A 507 -2.00 35.10 9.51
CA GLU A 507 -1.09 34.87 8.37
C GLU A 507 0.38 34.78 8.78
N GLY A 508 0.82 35.62 9.73
CA GLY A 508 2.21 35.65 10.20
C GLY A 508 2.67 34.28 10.73
N PRO A 509 2.01 33.72 11.76
CA PRO A 509 2.32 32.39 12.28
C PRO A 509 2.22 31.28 11.24
N LEU A 510 1.21 31.31 10.36
CA LEU A 510 1.04 30.29 9.32
C LEU A 510 2.17 30.34 8.28
N ASN A 511 2.54 31.52 7.77
CA ASN A 511 3.61 31.68 6.79
C ASN A 511 5.00 31.37 7.36
N ALA A 512 5.17 31.41 8.68
CA ALA A 512 6.40 30.96 9.34
C ALA A 512 6.60 29.42 9.30
N THR A 513 5.55 28.65 9.02
CA THR A 513 5.64 27.19 8.89
C THR A 513 6.04 26.77 7.48
N ARG A 514 6.64 25.58 7.34
CA ARG A 514 7.04 25.04 6.02
C ARG A 514 5.87 24.83 5.04
N HIS A 515 4.68 24.49 5.57
CA HIS A 515 3.51 24.11 4.78
C HIS A 515 2.49 25.24 4.64
N GLY A 516 2.52 26.22 5.54
CA GLY A 516 1.56 27.33 5.56
C GLY A 516 1.48 28.14 4.27
N PRO A 517 2.58 28.57 3.63
CA PRO A 517 2.51 29.30 2.35
C PRO A 517 1.77 28.51 1.25
N PHE A 518 1.94 27.19 1.21
CA PHE A 518 1.24 26.32 0.26
C PHE A 518 -0.24 26.20 0.61
N LEU A 519 -0.58 26.01 1.89
CA LEU A 519 -1.95 25.97 2.40
C LEU A 519 -2.71 27.27 2.07
N MET A 520 -2.10 28.42 2.36
CA MET A 520 -2.68 29.75 2.11
C MET A 520 -2.95 29.98 0.61
N ARG A 521 -2.03 29.54 -0.25
CA ARG A 521 -2.20 29.61 -1.71
C ARG A 521 -3.31 28.67 -2.19
N ARG A 522 -3.38 27.44 -1.67
CA ARG A 522 -4.39 26.44 -2.07
C ARG A 522 -5.80 26.85 -1.67
N LEU A 523 -5.97 27.38 -0.47
CA LEU A 523 -7.27 27.87 0.02
C LEU A 523 -7.64 29.23 -0.58
N GLY A 524 -6.68 29.97 -1.14
CA GLY A 524 -6.92 31.28 -1.74
C GLY A 524 -7.16 32.38 -0.72
N VAL A 525 -6.53 32.30 0.46
CA VAL A 525 -6.76 33.25 1.57
C VAL A 525 -6.37 34.68 1.19
N THR A 526 -5.27 34.85 0.44
CA THR A 526 -4.82 36.17 -0.04
C THR A 526 -5.82 36.81 -0.99
N ALA A 527 -6.42 36.02 -1.89
CA ALA A 527 -7.44 36.49 -2.83
C ALA A 527 -8.75 36.85 -2.10
N PHE A 528 -9.12 36.06 -1.08
CA PHE A 528 -10.27 36.36 -0.23
C PHE A 528 -10.10 37.68 0.53
N LYS A 529 -8.93 37.91 1.14
CA LYS A 529 -8.64 39.14 1.89
C LYS A 529 -8.62 40.39 1.00
N ALA A 530 -8.13 40.27 -0.22
CA ALA A 530 -8.07 41.39 -1.17
C ALA A 530 -9.45 41.81 -1.70
N ALA A 531 -10.37 40.85 -1.90
CA ALA A 531 -11.70 41.13 -2.42
C ALA A 531 -12.77 40.14 -1.89
N PRO A 532 -13.24 40.30 -0.63
CA PRO A 532 -14.21 39.39 -0.03
C PRO A 532 -15.54 39.30 -0.79
N GLU A 533 -16.07 40.44 -1.25
CA GLU A 533 -17.34 40.50 -1.99
C GLU A 533 -17.27 39.79 -3.35
N GLN A 534 -16.14 39.96 -4.06
CA GLN A 534 -15.91 39.29 -5.34
C GLN A 534 -15.76 37.78 -5.16
N TRP A 535 -15.13 37.34 -4.06
CA TRP A 535 -15.05 35.93 -3.72
C TRP A 535 -16.43 35.35 -3.41
N ALA A 536 -17.26 36.05 -2.61
CA ALA A 536 -18.61 35.59 -2.27
C ALA A 536 -19.52 35.47 -3.52
N SER A 537 -19.43 36.41 -4.46
CA SER A 537 -20.14 36.35 -5.74
C SER A 537 -19.71 35.15 -6.60
N LYS A 538 -18.40 34.87 -6.66
CA LYS A 538 -17.86 33.71 -7.36
C LYS A 538 -18.32 32.38 -6.74
N GLN A 539 -18.37 32.29 -5.42
CA GLN A 539 -18.85 31.08 -4.73
C GLN A 539 -20.35 30.86 -4.99
N LYS A 540 -21.19 31.90 -4.87
CA LYS A 540 -22.62 31.79 -5.18
C LYS A 540 -22.88 31.35 -6.62
N THR A 541 -22.11 31.87 -7.57
CA THR A 541 -22.21 31.47 -8.98
C THR A 541 -21.79 30.01 -9.17
N ALA A 542 -20.71 29.57 -8.51
CA ALA A 542 -20.27 28.18 -8.55
C ALA A 542 -21.29 27.21 -7.93
N GLU A 543 -21.91 27.57 -6.80
CA GLU A 543 -22.98 26.79 -6.18
C GLU A 543 -24.24 26.74 -7.05
N SER A 544 -24.64 27.84 -7.70
CA SER A 544 -25.77 27.84 -8.64
C SER A 544 -25.51 26.92 -9.82
N MET A 545 -24.32 27.01 -10.43
CA MET A 545 -23.94 26.12 -11.54
C MET A 545 -23.89 24.65 -11.10
N MET A 546 -23.39 24.36 -9.90
CA MET A 546 -23.34 22.99 -9.38
C MET A 546 -24.74 22.43 -9.09
N ASN A 547 -25.64 23.25 -8.54
CA ASN A 547 -27.04 22.88 -8.31
C ASN A 547 -27.81 22.69 -9.63
N GLU A 548 -27.58 23.55 -10.61
CA GLU A 548 -28.14 23.41 -11.96
C GLU A 548 -27.64 22.15 -12.66
N PHE A 549 -26.35 21.83 -12.53
CA PHE A 549 -25.77 20.61 -13.05
C PHE A 549 -26.33 19.36 -12.37
N ALA A 550 -26.43 19.35 -11.04
CA ALA A 550 -27.03 18.25 -10.29
C ALA A 550 -28.51 18.03 -10.67
N LYS A 551 -29.25 19.11 -10.91
CA LYS A 551 -30.65 19.06 -11.36
C LYS A 551 -30.78 18.59 -12.81
N ALA A 552 -29.79 18.85 -13.67
CA ALA A 552 -29.81 18.47 -15.08
C ALA A 552 -29.35 17.02 -15.32
N PHE A 553 -28.49 16.46 -14.46
CA PHE A 553 -27.85 15.17 -14.70
C PHE A 553 -28.08 14.08 -13.64
N GLY A 554 -28.70 14.37 -12.49
CA GLY A 554 -29.22 13.37 -11.54
C GLY A 554 -28.26 12.26 -11.07
N GLU A 555 -27.68 12.45 -9.87
CA GLU A 555 -27.07 11.49 -8.91
C GLU A 555 -26.20 10.27 -9.33
N ASP A 556 -26.05 9.92 -10.60
CA ASP A 556 -25.10 8.90 -11.07
C ASP A 556 -24.04 9.56 -11.95
N GLU A 557 -22.99 10.13 -11.33
CA GLU A 557 -21.61 10.12 -11.84
C GLU A 557 -20.65 10.76 -10.82
N LYS A 558 -19.46 10.15 -10.70
CA LYS A 558 -18.39 10.53 -9.76
C LYS A 558 -17.97 12.00 -9.94
N LYS A 559 -18.00 12.78 -8.86
CA LYS A 559 -17.49 14.16 -8.79
C LYS A 559 -16.03 14.26 -9.29
N PRO A 560 -15.70 15.06 -10.31
CA PRO A 560 -14.34 15.54 -10.52
C PRO A 560 -14.05 16.73 -9.60
N SER A 561 -12.83 16.80 -9.06
CA SER A 561 -12.44 17.87 -8.13
C SER A 561 -12.21 19.20 -8.86
N PRO A 562 -12.51 20.37 -8.26
CA PRO A 562 -12.33 21.70 -8.89
C PRO A 562 -10.88 22.08 -9.25
N VAL A 563 -9.89 21.24 -8.94
CA VAL A 563 -8.47 21.53 -9.16
C VAL A 563 -8.03 21.21 -10.60
N GLU A 564 -8.72 20.31 -11.30
CA GLU A 564 -8.35 19.89 -12.67
C GLU A 564 -8.80 20.88 -13.76
N ALA A 565 -9.85 21.68 -13.51
CA ALA A 565 -10.34 22.68 -14.46
C ALA A 565 -9.38 23.88 -14.65
N LEU A 566 -8.44 24.09 -13.72
CA LEU A 566 -7.44 25.16 -13.79
C LEU A 566 -6.14 24.71 -14.49
N ALA A 567 -5.87 23.40 -14.55
CA ALA A 567 -4.68 22.85 -15.22
C ALA A 567 -4.84 22.75 -16.75
N SER A 568 -6.04 22.43 -17.23
CA SER A 568 -6.34 22.26 -18.66
C SER A 568 -6.31 23.55 -19.50
N LYS A 569 -6.26 24.73 -18.86
CA LYS A 569 -6.04 26.02 -19.55
C LYS A 569 -4.58 26.38 -19.76
N LYS A 570 -3.63 25.66 -19.14
CA LYS A 570 -2.18 25.90 -19.31
C LYS A 570 -1.53 25.03 -20.41
N SER A 571 -2.12 23.88 -20.77
CA SER A 571 -1.52 22.95 -21.75
C SER A 571 -1.84 23.24 -23.23
N LYS A 572 -2.38 24.44 -23.55
CA LYS A 572 -2.65 24.85 -24.94
C LYS A 572 -1.85 26.09 -25.39
N ARG A 573 -0.77 26.41 -24.66
CA ARG A 573 0.21 27.45 -24.98
C ARG A 573 1.63 26.95 -24.69
N SER A 574 2.16 26.12 -25.57
CA SER A 574 3.61 25.89 -25.76
C SER A 574 3.80 24.83 -26.83
N SER A 575 3.71 25.24 -28.09
CA SER A 575 4.32 24.51 -29.21
C SER A 575 4.33 25.43 -30.43
N SER A 576 5.35 26.29 -30.49
CA SER A 576 5.98 26.81 -31.71
C SER A 576 6.63 28.16 -31.39
N ASP A 577 7.92 28.15 -31.08
CA ASP A 577 8.83 29.24 -31.42
C ASP A 577 10.15 28.53 -31.74
N ASP A 578 10.56 28.60 -33.00
CA ASP A 578 11.94 28.81 -33.42
C ASP A 578 11.92 29.43 -34.84
N ASP A 579 12.87 30.35 -35.02
CA ASP A 579 13.37 30.98 -36.25
C ASP A 579 12.75 32.30 -36.77
N GLU A 580 13.35 33.37 -36.23
CA GLU A 580 14.12 34.42 -36.95
C GLU A 580 13.43 35.45 -37.88
N ASP A 581 13.53 36.70 -37.42
CA ASP A 581 14.10 37.88 -38.09
C ASP A 581 13.20 39.06 -38.56
N ASN A 582 13.64 40.23 -38.05
CA ASN A 582 13.54 41.62 -38.48
C ASN A 582 12.20 42.38 -38.69
N GLY A 583 12.13 43.55 -38.02
CA GLY A 583 11.85 44.83 -38.70
C GLY A 583 10.51 45.55 -38.41
N ASP A 584 10.55 46.43 -37.41
CA ASP A 584 9.92 47.76 -37.31
C ASP A 584 8.42 48.08 -37.57
N ASP A 585 7.93 48.92 -36.65
CA ASP A 585 6.95 50.02 -36.75
C ASP A 585 5.41 49.84 -36.51
N ALA A 586 4.97 50.67 -35.56
CA ALA A 586 3.68 51.29 -35.14
C ALA A 586 2.25 50.82 -35.60
N PRO A 587 1.19 51.19 -34.83
CA PRO A 587 -0.07 50.43 -34.72
C PRO A 587 -1.33 51.09 -35.32
N ALA A 588 -2.22 50.32 -35.95
CA ALA A 588 -3.67 50.58 -36.03
C ALA A 588 -4.41 49.46 -36.79
N LYS A 589 -5.32 48.71 -36.13
CA LYS A 589 -6.51 48.00 -36.69
C LYS A 589 -7.01 46.90 -35.74
N LYS A 590 -7.77 47.26 -34.71
CA LYS A 590 -8.57 46.30 -33.90
C LYS A 590 -10.05 46.69 -33.75
N LYS A 591 -10.52 47.72 -34.47
CA LYS A 591 -11.93 48.18 -34.42
C LYS A 591 -12.87 47.50 -35.43
N ASP A 592 -12.38 46.98 -36.55
CA ASP A 592 -13.28 46.49 -37.63
C ASP A 592 -13.77 45.04 -37.50
N LYS A 593 -13.23 44.24 -36.56
CA LYS A 593 -13.62 42.82 -36.42
C LYS A 593 -14.78 42.60 -35.44
N LYS A 594 -15.15 43.59 -34.63
CA LYS A 594 -16.25 43.51 -33.65
C LYS A 594 -17.61 43.81 -34.30
N GLU A 595 -17.68 44.73 -35.25
CA GLU A 595 -18.93 45.08 -35.96
C GLU A 595 -19.39 44.00 -36.96
N LYS A 596 -18.49 43.17 -37.47
CA LYS A 596 -18.85 42.09 -38.42
C LYS A 596 -19.46 40.86 -37.75
N LYS A 597 -19.27 40.68 -36.44
CA LYS A 597 -19.85 39.54 -35.68
C LYS A 597 -21.27 39.86 -35.16
N GLU A 598 -21.52 41.08 -34.70
CA GLU A 598 -22.85 41.50 -34.24
C GLU A 598 -23.90 41.58 -35.36
N LYS A 599 -23.50 41.85 -36.61
CA LYS A 599 -24.41 41.80 -37.77
C LYS A 599 -24.78 40.37 -38.20
N LYS A 600 -23.96 39.36 -37.90
CA LYS A 600 -24.24 37.96 -38.24
C LYS A 600 -25.26 37.34 -37.26
N ASP A 601 -25.12 37.63 -35.97
CA ASP A 601 -26.02 37.11 -34.93
C ASP A 601 -27.44 37.71 -35.00
N LYS A 602 -27.58 38.94 -35.52
CA LYS A 602 -28.89 39.56 -35.79
C LYS A 602 -29.61 38.97 -37.00
N LYS A 603 -28.89 38.41 -37.98
CA LYS A 603 -29.49 37.81 -39.19
C LYS A 603 -30.02 36.40 -38.90
N GLU A 604 -29.30 35.58 -38.13
CA GLU A 604 -29.75 34.24 -37.73
C GLU A 604 -30.95 34.26 -36.75
N LYS A 605 -31.06 35.29 -35.90
CA LYS A 605 -32.23 35.48 -35.03
C LYS A 605 -33.50 35.86 -35.80
N LYS A 606 -33.40 36.44 -37.00
CA LYS A 606 -34.54 36.82 -37.83
C LYS A 606 -35.07 35.60 -38.63
N GLU A 607 -34.18 34.77 -39.17
CA GLU A 607 -34.56 33.53 -39.88
C GLU A 607 -35.15 32.44 -38.97
N LYS A 608 -34.75 32.36 -37.69
CA LYS A 608 -35.39 31.45 -36.72
C LYS A 608 -36.77 31.90 -36.25
N LYS A 609 -37.13 33.19 -36.40
CA LYS A 609 -38.43 33.73 -36.00
C LYS A 609 -39.48 33.54 -37.11
N GLU A 610 -39.07 33.57 -38.38
CA GLU A 610 -39.93 33.29 -39.53
C GLU A 610 -40.22 31.77 -39.72
N LYS A 611 -39.30 30.88 -39.33
CA LYS A 611 -39.56 29.42 -39.34
C LYS A 611 -40.48 28.90 -38.22
N LYS A 612 -40.84 29.73 -37.23
CA LYS A 612 -41.78 29.39 -36.14
C LYS A 612 -43.20 29.93 -36.35
N GLN A 613 -43.45 30.65 -37.45
CA GLN A 613 -44.78 31.15 -37.81
C GLN A 613 -45.43 30.42 -39.00
N ASN A 614 -44.74 29.42 -39.58
CA ASN A 614 -45.26 28.55 -40.64
C ASN A 614 -45.17 27.04 -40.29
N SER A 615 -45.28 26.70 -39.00
CA SER A 615 -45.56 25.34 -38.52
C SER A 615 -46.34 25.35 -37.22
#